data_AF-A0AAW0AG16-F1
#
_entry.id   AF-A0AAW0AG16-F1
#
_cell.length_a   1.000
_cell.length_b   1.000
_cell.length_c   1.000
_cell.angle_alpha   90.00
_cell.angle_beta   90.00
_cell.angle_gamma   90.00
#
_symmetry.space_group_name_H-M   'P 1'
#
loop_
_entity.id
_entity.type
_entity.pdbx_description
1 polymer ?
#
loop_
_entity_poly.entity_id
_entity_poly.type
_entity_poly.pdbx_seq_one_letter_code
_entity_poly.pdbx_strand_id
1 'polypeptide(L)'
;MAMSTMNPVLDTVVLILVSLVSGVLSMLITLAIVMPFAGALVRFRANYTPRTGAVRLTRDEGEDEHAASDGGARDVDSVVDATFGYFGMFARVWRLERWAGLYKGSVPTLISTLIAFVVILPVAILFGRPRSPYSTEIPSPSSSNSLSHFLAKAAPPPPHILLPQIWLHYLAGIIAALLLIPLQILINRAITTPYILPLRRGSTRTALRTLLSPAERAKPLRLYLTPGVAFGVLCESLIAPALFLLRAATRALPGGFHLAGAIPSVLLGVLLGTPLAVAVVRLTLQRRAGAGAESGEGEREGLLGESAGGEGEAQGLQRYTPLGGESVLEVRGDAAVTVLTGENGGEEYTGLVDCLRKVVREEGWGVLARAWWVQLFGAGVAWGVPMLVTVG
;
A
#
# COMPACT_ATOMS: atom_id res chain seq x y z
N MET A 1 -52.72 13.34 20.31
CA MET A 1 -51.95 13.20 19.05
C MET A 1 -50.95 14.36 19.00
N ALA A 2 -49.91 14.28 19.82
CA ALA A 2 -48.87 15.29 19.93
C ALA A 2 -47.53 14.56 19.72
N MET A 3 -47.20 14.28 18.45
CA MET A 3 -45.84 13.88 18.11
C MET A 3 -44.97 15.12 18.30
N SER A 4 -44.24 15.09 19.41
CA SER A 4 -43.13 15.97 19.75
C SER A 4 -42.38 16.41 18.50
N THR A 5 -42.42 17.71 18.21
CA THR A 5 -41.57 18.38 17.23
C THR A 5 -40.14 18.31 17.73
N MET A 6 -39.45 17.19 17.47
CA MET A 6 -38.02 17.09 17.69
C MET A 6 -37.33 18.22 16.92
N ASN A 7 -36.36 18.85 17.59
CA ASN A 7 -35.62 19.97 17.04
C ASN A 7 -34.81 19.46 15.82
N PRO A 8 -35.04 19.98 14.60
CA PRO A 8 -34.38 19.48 13.39
C PRO A 8 -32.85 19.58 13.47
N VAL A 9 -32.33 20.49 14.32
CA VAL A 9 -30.90 20.61 14.60
C VAL A 9 -30.40 19.40 15.41
N LEU A 10 -31.15 18.97 16.43
CA LEU A 10 -30.79 17.82 17.27
C LEU A 10 -30.76 16.55 16.43
N ASP A 11 -31.77 16.33 15.59
CA ASP A 11 -31.84 15.16 14.70
C ASP A 11 -30.66 15.11 13.72
N THR A 12 -30.29 16.27 13.16
CA THR A 12 -29.13 16.39 12.27
C THR A 12 -27.82 16.08 13.00
N VAL A 13 -27.64 16.60 14.21
CA VAL A 13 -26.45 16.36 15.04
C VAL A 13 -26.34 14.88 15.42
N VAL A 14 -27.45 14.25 15.84
CA VAL A 14 -27.49 12.83 16.17
C VAL A 14 -27.13 11.97 14.94
N LEU A 15 -27.69 12.28 13.77
CA LEU A 15 -27.38 11.57 12.54
C LEU A 15 -25.90 11.67 12.15
N ILE A 16 -25.29 12.86 12.29
CA ILE A 16 -23.86 13.07 12.03
C ILE A 16 -23.02 12.25 13.00
N LEU A 17 -23.36 12.26 14.30
CA LEU A 17 -22.63 11.51 15.33
C LEU A 17 -22.69 10.00 15.07
N VAL A 18 -23.88 9.46 14.79
CA VAL A 18 -24.07 8.05 14.46
C VAL A 18 -23.28 7.66 13.21
N SER A 19 -23.32 8.50 12.16
CA SER A 19 -22.56 8.28 10.93
C SER A 19 -21.05 8.30 11.17
N LEU A 20 -20.56 9.20 12.03
CA LEU A 20 -19.15 9.29 12.39
C LEU A 20 -18.71 8.04 13.17
N VAL A 21 -19.48 7.62 14.17
CA VAL A 21 -19.18 6.43 14.98
C VAL A 21 -19.19 5.17 14.12
N SER A 22 -20.23 5.00 13.28
CA SER A 22 -20.34 3.89 12.32
C SER A 22 -19.16 3.88 11.34
N GLY A 23 -18.80 5.04 10.78
CA GLY A 23 -17.65 5.17 9.88
C GLY A 23 -16.32 4.81 10.53
N VAL A 24 -16.06 5.29 11.75
CA VAL A 24 -14.85 4.95 12.51
C VAL A 24 -14.81 3.47 12.86
N LEU A 25 -15.93 2.90 13.34
CA LEU A 25 -16.02 1.47 13.66
C LEU A 25 -15.76 0.60 12.43
N SER A 26 -16.39 0.92 11.30
CA SER A 26 -16.16 0.24 10.02
C SER A 26 -14.71 0.32 9.57
N MET A 27 -14.06 1.49 9.73
CA MET A 27 -12.65 1.68 9.41
C MET A 27 -11.75 0.78 10.28
N LEU A 28 -12.01 0.71 11.59
CA LEU A 28 -11.24 -0.14 12.52
C LEU A 28 -11.40 -1.63 12.20
N ILE A 29 -12.62 -2.09 11.92
CA ILE A 29 -12.89 -3.48 11.53
C ILE A 29 -12.17 -3.82 10.21
N THR A 30 -12.27 -2.93 9.22
CA THR A 30 -11.58 -3.12 7.93
C THR A 30 -10.07 -3.21 8.13
N LEU A 31 -9.49 -2.32 8.93
CA LEU A 31 -8.06 -2.33 9.24
C LEU A 31 -7.64 -3.61 9.95
N ALA A 32 -8.45 -4.09 10.92
CA ALA A 32 -8.20 -5.34 11.62
C ALA A 32 -8.16 -6.55 10.66
N ILE A 33 -9.09 -6.60 9.71
CA ILE A 33 -9.18 -7.72 8.75
C ILE A 33 -8.08 -7.62 7.68
N VAL A 34 -7.83 -6.43 7.12
CA VAL A 34 -6.99 -6.26 5.93
C VAL A 34 -5.50 -6.18 6.25
N MET A 35 -5.12 -5.56 7.38
CA MET A 35 -3.70 -5.34 7.72
C MET A 35 -2.81 -6.59 7.69
N PRO A 36 -3.19 -7.74 8.26
CA PRO A 36 -2.32 -8.92 8.21
C PRO A 36 -2.01 -9.36 6.77
N PHE A 37 -2.97 -9.19 5.84
CA PHE A 37 -2.77 -9.51 4.44
C PHE A 37 -1.97 -8.43 3.70
N ALA A 38 -2.28 -7.16 3.96
CA ALA A 38 -1.56 -6.04 3.36
C ALA A 38 -0.07 -6.04 3.77
N GLY A 39 0.24 -6.34 5.03
CA GLY A 39 1.61 -6.43 5.54
C GLY A 39 2.43 -7.54 4.86
N ALA A 40 1.82 -8.71 4.62
CA ALA A 40 2.47 -9.78 3.85
C ALA A 40 2.59 -9.42 2.36
N LEU A 41 1.59 -8.75 1.79
CA LEU A 41 1.57 -8.33 0.39
C LEU A 41 2.71 -7.36 0.07
N VAL A 42 2.93 -6.35 0.91
CA VAL A 42 4.02 -5.37 0.74
C VAL A 42 5.37 -6.08 0.78
N ARG A 43 5.61 -6.97 1.76
CA ARG A 43 6.85 -7.77 1.82
C ARG A 43 7.02 -8.66 0.59
N PHE A 44 5.95 -9.31 0.14
CA PHE A 44 5.98 -10.15 -1.06
C PHE A 44 6.29 -9.37 -2.35
N ARG A 45 5.82 -8.11 -2.45
CA ARG A 45 6.13 -7.22 -3.59
C ARG A 45 7.51 -6.60 -3.52
N ALA A 46 7.98 -6.36 -2.30
CA ALA A 46 9.32 -5.88 -2.01
C ALA A 46 10.40 -6.95 -2.24
N ASN A 47 10.06 -8.22 -1.99
CA ASN A 47 10.99 -9.34 -2.11
C ASN A 47 11.52 -9.46 -3.55
N TYR A 48 12.81 -9.30 -3.69
CA TYR A 48 13.51 -9.50 -4.96
C TYR A 48 13.70 -11.00 -5.19
N THR A 49 13.29 -11.50 -6.35
CA THR A 49 13.53 -12.89 -6.75
C THR A 49 14.14 -12.87 -8.15
N PRO A 50 15.47 -12.80 -8.28
CA PRO A 50 16.09 -12.75 -9.59
C PRO A 50 15.73 -14.02 -10.37
N ARG A 51 15.50 -13.90 -11.68
CA ARG A 51 15.31 -15.07 -12.55
C ARG A 51 16.54 -15.98 -12.62
N THR A 52 17.69 -15.49 -12.17
CA THR A 52 18.97 -16.19 -12.28
C THR A 52 19.22 -17.10 -11.10
N GLY A 53 18.77 -18.34 -11.24
CA GLY A 53 19.59 -19.50 -10.88
C GLY A 53 20.67 -19.81 -11.93
N ALA A 54 21.11 -18.83 -12.74
CA ALA A 54 21.89 -19.05 -13.97
C ALA A 54 23.16 -18.17 -14.08
N VAL A 55 23.62 -17.60 -12.96
CA VAL A 55 25.05 -17.30 -12.80
C VAL A 55 25.44 -17.93 -11.47
N ARG A 56 25.55 -19.27 -11.48
CA ARG A 56 26.73 -19.83 -10.83
C ARG A 56 27.87 -19.05 -11.47
N LEU A 57 28.64 -18.32 -10.68
CA LEU A 57 30.02 -18.09 -11.05
C LEU A 57 30.52 -19.49 -11.40
N THR A 58 30.70 -19.76 -12.69
CA THR A 58 31.65 -20.76 -13.14
C THR A 58 32.91 -20.35 -12.42
N ARG A 59 33.12 -20.98 -11.26
CA ARG A 59 34.39 -21.07 -10.58
C ARG A 59 35.36 -21.37 -11.72
N ASP A 60 36.17 -20.38 -12.06
CA ASP A 60 37.13 -20.48 -13.16
C ASP A 60 37.82 -21.84 -13.02
N GLU A 61 37.63 -22.66 -14.06
CA GLU A 61 38.34 -23.91 -14.22
C GLU A 61 39.79 -23.53 -14.51
N GLY A 62 40.61 -23.50 -13.48
CA GLY A 62 42.04 -23.31 -13.59
C GLY A 62 42.72 -23.35 -12.24
N GLU A 63 43.26 -24.53 -11.90
CA GLU A 63 44.40 -24.76 -10.98
C GLU A 63 44.11 -24.41 -9.49
N ASP A 64 44.12 -25.31 -8.51
CA ASP A 64 44.86 -26.56 -8.31
C ASP A 64 44.07 -27.53 -7.43
N GLU A 65 44.19 -28.82 -7.75
CA GLU A 65 43.97 -29.92 -6.82
C GLU A 65 44.90 -29.69 -5.61
N HIS A 66 44.37 -29.67 -4.38
CA HIS A 66 44.97 -30.17 -3.12
C HIS A 66 44.24 -29.55 -1.92
N ALA A 67 43.12 -30.14 -1.52
CA ALA A 67 42.67 -30.19 -0.11
C ALA A 67 41.32 -30.94 -0.04
N ALA A 68 41.38 -32.27 -0.06
CA ALA A 68 40.34 -33.06 0.56
C ALA A 68 40.62 -33.06 2.07
N SER A 69 39.78 -32.37 2.86
CA SER A 69 39.46 -32.76 4.24
C SER A 69 38.62 -31.66 4.90
N ASP A 70 37.44 -32.06 5.36
CA ASP A 70 36.71 -31.53 6.51
C ASP A 70 35.59 -30.48 6.29
N GLY A 71 34.43 -30.74 6.92
CA GLY A 71 33.36 -29.78 7.13
C GLY A 71 32.15 -29.84 6.18
N GLY A 72 31.19 -30.72 6.51
CA GLY A 72 29.90 -30.89 5.83
C GLY A 72 29.24 -29.62 5.29
N ALA A 73 29.24 -29.52 3.96
CA ALA A 73 28.50 -28.53 3.19
C ALA A 73 26.98 -28.79 3.28
N ARG A 74 26.31 -28.08 4.19
CA ARG A 74 24.87 -27.81 4.09
C ARG A 74 24.66 -26.79 2.96
N ASP A 75 24.66 -27.27 1.72
CA ASP A 75 24.49 -26.44 0.52
C ASP A 75 23.18 -26.77 -0.24
N VAL A 76 22.16 -27.21 0.51
CA VAL A 76 20.84 -27.62 -0.04
C VAL A 76 19.71 -26.66 0.36
N ASP A 77 19.91 -25.73 1.31
CA ASP A 77 18.84 -24.85 1.78
C ASP A 77 18.75 -23.48 1.08
N SER A 78 19.73 -23.08 0.27
CA SER A 78 19.71 -21.77 -0.43
C SER A 78 18.87 -21.76 -1.72
N VAL A 79 18.52 -22.94 -2.26
CA VAL A 79 17.77 -23.09 -3.52
C VAL A 79 16.26 -23.22 -3.30
N VAL A 80 15.82 -23.60 -2.10
CA VAL A 80 14.39 -23.81 -1.78
C VAL A 80 13.64 -22.49 -1.52
N ASP A 81 14.36 -21.40 -1.25
CA ASP A 81 13.76 -20.13 -0.83
C ASP A 81 13.32 -19.19 -1.98
N ALA A 82 13.67 -19.52 -3.23
CA ALA A 82 13.33 -18.70 -4.41
C ALA A 82 11.85 -18.81 -4.88
N THR A 83 11.07 -19.71 -4.28
CA THR A 83 9.67 -20.01 -4.67
C THR A 83 8.64 -19.79 -3.56
N PHE A 84 8.89 -18.89 -2.60
CA PHE A 84 7.83 -18.55 -1.66
C PHE A 84 6.71 -17.78 -2.36
N GLY A 85 5.57 -18.45 -2.54
CA GLY A 85 4.31 -17.77 -2.82
C GLY A 85 3.90 -16.84 -1.68
N TYR A 86 2.85 -16.05 -1.92
CA TYR A 86 2.31 -15.10 -0.92
C TYR A 86 2.08 -15.73 0.46
N PHE A 87 1.52 -16.95 0.52
CA PHE A 87 1.27 -17.64 1.79
C PHE A 87 2.56 -18.12 2.49
N GLY A 88 3.62 -18.42 1.73
CA GLY A 88 4.95 -18.69 2.29
C GLY A 88 5.50 -17.46 3.00
N MET A 89 5.41 -16.28 2.37
CA MET A 89 5.77 -15.01 3.00
C MET A 89 4.94 -14.73 4.25
N PHE A 90 3.62 -14.97 4.21
CA PHE A 90 2.73 -14.79 5.35
C PHE A 90 3.10 -15.72 6.52
N ALA A 91 3.26 -17.02 6.27
CA ALA A 91 3.63 -18.01 7.28
C ALA A 91 5.01 -17.71 7.89
N ARG A 92 5.94 -17.21 7.07
CA ARG A 92 7.26 -16.78 7.51
C ARG A 92 7.19 -15.59 8.46
N VAL A 93 6.46 -14.52 8.10
CA VAL A 93 6.26 -13.35 8.98
C VAL A 93 5.59 -13.78 10.29
N TRP A 94 4.60 -14.67 10.22
CA TRP A 94 3.97 -15.21 11.41
C TRP A 94 4.95 -15.98 12.31
N ARG A 95 5.82 -16.81 11.73
CA ARG A 95 6.82 -17.59 12.48
C ARG A 95 7.87 -16.70 13.14
N LEU A 96 8.37 -15.68 12.43
CA LEU A 96 9.46 -14.82 12.87
C LEU A 96 8.99 -13.67 13.77
N GLU A 97 7.93 -12.98 13.37
CA GLU A 97 7.47 -11.74 14.02
C GLU A 97 6.14 -11.89 14.78
N ARG A 98 5.47 -13.04 14.64
CA ARG A 98 4.13 -13.32 15.19
C ARG A 98 3.09 -12.28 14.73
N TRP A 99 2.00 -12.12 15.48
CA TRP A 99 0.95 -11.14 15.19
C TRP A 99 1.49 -9.70 15.08
N ALA A 100 2.49 -9.35 15.87
CA ALA A 100 3.05 -8.00 15.87
C ALA A 100 3.64 -7.62 14.49
N GLY A 101 4.27 -8.57 13.79
CA GLY A 101 4.80 -8.33 12.44
C GLY A 101 3.75 -8.26 11.34
N LEU A 102 2.62 -8.96 11.50
CA LEU A 102 1.49 -8.88 10.56
C LEU A 102 0.76 -7.54 10.65
N TYR A 103 0.65 -6.96 11.85
CA TYR A 103 0.04 -5.64 12.08
C TYR A 103 1.04 -4.48 12.00
N LYS A 104 2.24 -4.73 11.51
CA LYS A 104 3.26 -3.71 11.33
C LYS A 104 2.80 -2.68 10.28
N GLY A 105 3.05 -1.41 10.55
CA GLY A 105 2.53 -0.32 9.72
C GLY A 105 1.07 0.04 9.97
N SER A 106 0.36 -0.63 10.89
CA SER A 106 -1.05 -0.30 11.22
C SER A 106 -1.25 1.15 11.68
N VAL A 107 -0.32 1.70 12.46
CA VAL A 107 -0.40 3.10 12.93
C VAL A 107 -0.33 4.11 11.79
N PRO A 108 0.71 4.14 10.93
CA PRO A 108 0.72 5.07 9.81
C PRO A 108 -0.44 4.81 8.83
N THR A 109 -0.89 3.56 8.65
CA THR A 109 -2.11 3.27 7.88
C THR A 109 -3.35 3.89 8.50
N LEU A 110 -3.54 3.77 9.82
CA LEU A 110 -4.68 4.38 10.53
C LEU A 110 -4.67 5.91 10.41
N ILE A 111 -3.49 6.53 10.53
CA ILE A 111 -3.35 7.98 10.32
C ILE A 111 -3.71 8.32 8.87
N SER A 112 -3.29 7.51 7.90
CA SER A 112 -3.57 7.71 6.48
C SER A 112 -5.05 7.63 6.18
N THR A 113 -5.74 6.64 6.75
CA THR A 113 -7.19 6.47 6.56
C THR A 113 -7.98 7.58 7.24
N LEU A 114 -7.55 8.06 8.41
CA LEU A 114 -8.17 9.21 9.07
C LEU A 114 -8.03 10.49 8.24
N ILE A 115 -6.83 10.76 7.71
CA ILE A 115 -6.60 11.91 6.82
C ILE A 115 -7.46 11.80 5.56
N ALA A 116 -7.46 10.63 4.91
CA ALA A 116 -8.30 10.39 3.73
C ALA A 116 -9.79 10.59 4.03
N PHE A 117 -10.26 10.08 5.18
CA PHE A 117 -11.64 10.27 5.63
C PHE A 117 -11.98 11.74 5.81
N VAL A 118 -11.13 12.54 6.47
CA VAL A 118 -11.35 13.98 6.64
C VAL A 118 -11.38 14.74 5.30
N VAL A 119 -10.55 14.34 4.32
CA VAL A 119 -10.50 14.96 3.00
C VAL A 119 -11.72 14.59 2.14
N ILE A 120 -12.16 13.33 2.19
CA ILE A 120 -13.22 12.81 1.32
C ILE A 120 -14.62 13.04 1.92
N LEU A 121 -14.77 13.06 3.24
CA LEU A 121 -16.06 13.18 3.93
C LEU A 121 -16.87 14.42 3.48
N PRO A 122 -16.30 15.64 3.36
CA PRO A 122 -17.06 16.80 2.89
C PRO A 122 -17.64 16.58 1.48
N VAL A 123 -16.87 15.96 0.58
CA VAL A 123 -17.32 15.60 -0.77
C VAL A 123 -18.48 14.60 -0.68
N ALA A 124 -18.37 13.59 0.19
CA ALA A 124 -19.44 12.63 0.40
C ALA A 124 -20.71 13.27 1.00
N ILE A 125 -20.61 14.22 1.93
CA ILE A 125 -21.76 14.89 2.55
C ILE A 125 -22.46 15.83 1.56
N LEU A 126 -21.70 16.61 0.80
CA LEU A 126 -22.24 17.58 -0.15
C LEU A 126 -23.00 16.93 -1.31
N PHE A 127 -22.60 15.72 -1.72
CA PHE A 127 -23.15 15.02 -2.88
C PHE A 127 -23.93 13.74 -2.53
N GLY A 128 -23.74 13.19 -1.33
CA GLY A 128 -24.43 11.99 -0.85
C GLY A 128 -25.81 12.27 -0.28
N ARG A 129 -26.18 13.53 -0.05
CA ARG A 129 -27.58 13.89 0.20
C ARG A 129 -28.36 13.64 -1.10
N PRO A 130 -29.34 12.72 -1.12
CA PRO A 130 -30.28 12.66 -2.22
C PRO A 130 -31.05 13.97 -2.19
N ARG A 131 -30.58 14.97 -2.94
CA ARG A 131 -31.45 16.04 -3.41
C ARG A 131 -32.46 15.28 -4.25
N SER A 132 -33.65 15.07 -3.72
CA SER A 132 -34.79 14.70 -4.54
C SER A 132 -35.14 15.95 -5.33
N PRO A 133 -34.84 16.04 -6.64
CA PRO A 133 -35.42 17.10 -7.46
C PRO A 133 -36.93 16.90 -7.70
N TYR A 134 -37.54 15.83 -7.17
CA TYR A 134 -38.93 15.45 -7.42
C TYR A 134 -39.76 15.23 -6.14
N SER A 135 -39.52 15.99 -5.06
CA SER A 135 -40.52 16.11 -3.99
C SER A 135 -41.51 17.23 -4.31
N THR A 136 -42.38 17.02 -5.30
CA THR A 136 -43.66 17.75 -5.38
C THR A 136 -44.83 16.92 -5.90
N GLU A 137 -44.69 15.64 -6.22
CA GLU A 137 -45.85 14.79 -6.48
C GLU A 137 -45.71 13.45 -5.76
N ILE A 138 -46.49 13.30 -4.69
CA ILE A 138 -46.72 12.03 -4.00
C ILE A 138 -47.30 11.07 -5.03
N PRO A 139 -46.59 10.01 -5.46
CA PRO A 139 -47.19 9.01 -6.33
C PRO A 139 -48.29 8.32 -5.52
N SER A 140 -49.49 8.29 -6.08
CA SER A 140 -50.64 7.55 -5.57
C SER A 140 -50.21 6.15 -5.05
N PRO A 141 -50.67 5.72 -3.85
CA PRO A 141 -50.27 4.48 -3.20
C PRO A 141 -50.72 3.18 -3.90
N SER A 142 -51.28 3.23 -5.11
CA SER A 142 -51.89 2.07 -5.75
C SER A 142 -50.99 1.21 -6.66
N SER A 143 -49.68 1.48 -6.78
CA SER A 143 -48.78 0.65 -7.62
C SER A 143 -47.43 0.30 -6.96
N SER A 144 -47.46 -0.25 -5.75
CA SER A 144 -46.29 -0.61 -4.94
C SER A 144 -45.38 -1.72 -5.48
N ASN A 145 -45.74 -2.38 -6.59
CA ASN A 145 -45.00 -3.55 -7.11
C ASN A 145 -44.33 -3.31 -8.48
N SER A 146 -44.36 -2.09 -8.99
CA SER A 146 -43.86 -1.84 -10.35
C SER A 146 -42.34 -1.69 -10.37
N LEU A 147 -41.69 -2.55 -11.14
CA LEU A 147 -40.29 -2.47 -11.59
C LEU A 147 -39.93 -1.05 -12.10
N SER A 148 -40.92 -0.26 -12.53
CA SER A 148 -40.75 1.16 -12.90
C SER A 148 -40.29 2.07 -11.75
N HIS A 149 -40.68 1.81 -10.49
CA HIS A 149 -40.21 2.60 -9.34
C HIS A 149 -38.74 2.33 -9.01
N PHE A 150 -38.30 1.07 -9.17
CA PHE A 150 -36.89 0.71 -9.07
C PHE A 150 -36.07 1.25 -10.25
N LEU A 151 -36.60 1.21 -11.47
CA LEU A 151 -35.94 1.78 -12.66
C LEU A 151 -35.86 3.31 -12.61
N ALA A 152 -36.89 4.00 -12.11
CA ALA A 152 -36.88 5.46 -11.94
C ALA A 152 -35.82 5.91 -10.92
N LYS A 153 -35.57 5.10 -9.87
CA LYS A 153 -34.49 5.33 -8.89
C LYS A 153 -33.10 5.00 -9.46
N ALA A 154 -33.02 4.33 -10.61
CA ALA A 154 -31.78 3.93 -11.26
C ALA A 154 -31.34 4.88 -12.40
N ALA A 155 -32.14 5.91 -12.73
CA ALA A 155 -31.77 6.90 -13.74
C ALA A 155 -30.50 7.68 -13.30
N PRO A 156 -29.50 7.86 -14.19
CA PRO A 156 -28.31 8.62 -13.85
C PRO A 156 -28.68 10.08 -13.53
N PRO A 157 -27.96 10.73 -12.59
CA PRO A 157 -28.18 12.14 -12.32
C PRO A 157 -27.93 12.95 -13.61
N PRO A 158 -28.62 14.09 -13.79
CA PRO A 158 -28.45 14.91 -14.97
C PRO A 158 -26.99 15.39 -15.08
N PRO A 159 -26.48 15.63 -16.31
CA PRO A 159 -25.05 15.87 -16.56
C PRO A 159 -24.48 17.07 -15.79
N HIS A 160 -25.30 18.09 -15.52
CA HIS A 160 -24.89 19.28 -14.75
C HIS A 160 -24.63 18.99 -13.26
N ILE A 161 -25.15 17.89 -12.71
CA ILE A 161 -24.84 17.40 -11.34
C ILE A 161 -23.69 16.40 -11.40
N LEU A 162 -23.72 15.50 -12.39
CA LEU A 162 -22.75 14.42 -12.53
C LEU A 162 -21.33 14.96 -12.76
N LEU A 163 -21.15 15.93 -13.66
CA LEU A 163 -19.83 16.47 -14.02
C LEU A 163 -19.11 17.14 -12.83
N PRO A 164 -19.71 18.10 -12.09
CA PRO A 164 -19.06 18.69 -10.92
C PRO A 164 -18.73 17.65 -9.84
N GLN A 165 -19.60 16.66 -9.65
CA GLN A 165 -19.35 15.57 -8.71
C GLN A 165 -18.10 14.79 -9.12
N ILE A 166 -18.00 14.38 -10.38
CA ILE A 166 -16.82 13.68 -10.91
C ILE A 166 -15.57 14.52 -10.70
N TRP A 167 -15.57 15.78 -11.13
CA TRP A 167 -14.44 16.70 -11.00
C TRP A 167 -13.97 16.82 -9.55
N LEU A 168 -14.90 16.96 -8.61
CA LEU A 168 -14.57 17.06 -7.20
C LEU A 168 -13.98 15.75 -6.65
N HIS A 169 -14.46 14.58 -7.09
CA HIS A 169 -13.86 13.29 -6.70
C HIS A 169 -12.44 13.14 -7.24
N TYR A 170 -12.17 13.57 -8.48
CA TYR A 170 -10.83 13.61 -9.04
C TYR A 170 -9.92 14.55 -8.25
N LEU A 171 -10.38 15.78 -7.99
CA LEU A 171 -9.62 16.77 -7.25
C LEU A 171 -9.31 16.30 -5.83
N ALA A 172 -10.31 15.77 -5.11
CA ALA A 172 -10.12 15.21 -3.78
C ALA A 172 -9.18 14.00 -3.80
N GLY A 173 -9.28 13.14 -4.81
CA GLY A 173 -8.39 12.00 -5.01
C GLY A 173 -6.93 12.42 -5.22
N ILE A 174 -6.68 13.41 -6.07
CA ILE A 174 -5.34 13.99 -6.31
C ILE A 174 -4.79 14.63 -5.03
N ILE A 175 -5.60 15.45 -4.35
CA ILE A 175 -5.19 16.12 -3.09
C ILE A 175 -4.85 15.08 -2.03
N ALA A 176 -5.70 14.07 -1.84
CA ALA A 176 -5.46 12.99 -0.89
C ALA A 176 -4.19 12.20 -1.27
N ALA A 177 -4.03 11.84 -2.54
CA ALA A 177 -2.86 11.12 -3.03
C ALA A 177 -1.56 11.87 -2.71
N LEU A 178 -1.50 13.17 -3.03
CA LEU A 178 -0.34 14.00 -2.71
C LEU A 178 -0.09 14.05 -1.20
N LEU A 179 -1.11 14.37 -0.41
CA LEU A 179 -0.99 14.50 1.04
C LEU A 179 -0.50 13.20 1.71
N LEU A 180 -0.82 12.05 1.14
CA LEU A 180 -0.53 10.73 1.69
C LEU A 180 0.81 10.12 1.23
N ILE A 181 1.53 10.75 0.28
CA ILE A 181 2.84 10.25 -0.21
C ILE A 181 3.82 9.93 0.94
N PRO A 182 4.09 10.85 1.89
CA PRO A 182 5.05 10.58 2.98
C PRO A 182 4.61 9.41 3.85
N LEU A 183 3.30 9.28 4.04
CA LEU A 183 2.72 8.25 4.88
C LEU A 183 2.79 6.88 4.19
N GLN A 184 2.59 6.83 2.87
CA GLN A 184 2.79 5.63 2.07
C GLN A 184 4.24 5.12 2.15
N ILE A 185 5.22 6.03 2.09
CA ILE A 185 6.63 5.69 2.28
C ILE A 185 6.86 5.11 3.68
N LEU A 186 6.30 5.74 4.72
CA LEU A 186 6.41 5.26 6.09
C LEU A 186 5.71 3.91 6.30
N ILE A 187 4.55 3.68 5.71
CA ILE A 187 3.82 2.40 5.78
C ILE A 187 4.69 1.29 5.19
N ASN A 188 5.17 1.47 3.95
CA ASN A 188 5.95 0.44 3.27
C ASN A 188 7.26 0.13 3.99
N ARG A 189 7.99 1.17 4.43
CA ARG A 189 9.23 0.99 5.22
C ARG A 189 8.98 0.41 6.60
N ALA A 190 7.86 0.79 7.25
CA ALA A 190 7.48 0.20 8.54
C ALA A 190 7.15 -1.27 8.41
N ILE A 191 6.54 -1.69 7.31
CA ILE A 191 6.21 -3.10 7.06
C ILE A 191 7.48 -3.93 6.78
N THR A 192 8.42 -3.41 5.98
CA THR A 192 9.59 -4.18 5.53
C THR A 192 10.78 -4.14 6.49
N THR A 193 10.81 -3.23 7.45
CA THR A 193 11.94 -3.12 8.39
C THR A 193 12.10 -4.39 9.25
N PRO A 194 13.33 -4.85 9.56
CA PRO A 194 13.56 -6.01 10.42
C PRO A 194 13.56 -5.69 11.92
N TYR A 195 13.31 -4.45 12.31
CA TYR A 195 13.32 -4.02 13.71
C TYR A 195 11.92 -4.06 14.33
N ILE A 196 11.85 -4.36 15.62
CA ILE A 196 10.62 -4.21 16.40
C ILE A 196 10.38 -2.72 16.63
N LEU A 197 9.34 -2.14 16.02
CA LEU A 197 9.00 -0.73 16.20
C LEU A 197 8.20 -0.54 17.49
N PRO A 198 8.72 0.17 18.51
CA PRO A 198 8.00 0.30 19.76
C PRO A 198 6.88 1.32 19.60
N LEU A 199 5.65 0.89 19.89
CA LEU A 199 4.44 1.72 19.75
C LEU A 199 4.18 2.64 20.97
N ARG A 200 4.98 2.54 22.03
CA ARG A 200 4.75 3.28 23.28
C ARG A 200 5.17 4.76 23.13
N ARG A 201 4.38 5.65 23.78
CA ARG A 201 4.62 7.11 23.87
C ARG A 201 6.10 7.39 24.19
N GLY A 202 6.77 8.16 23.34
CA GLY A 202 8.21 8.49 23.43
C GLY A 202 9.09 7.78 22.40
N SER A 203 8.69 6.59 21.94
CA SER A 203 9.49 5.81 20.98
C SER A 203 9.19 6.10 19.50
N THR A 204 8.12 6.84 19.20
CA THR A 204 7.79 7.23 17.81
C THR A 204 8.94 7.98 17.13
N ARG A 205 9.69 8.79 17.88
CA ARG A 205 10.88 9.47 17.36
C ARG A 205 11.98 8.49 16.99
N THR A 206 12.20 7.45 17.81
CA THR A 206 13.15 6.38 17.53
C THR A 206 12.72 5.57 16.31
N ALA A 207 11.44 5.20 16.23
CA ALA A 207 10.87 4.52 15.07
C ALA A 207 11.05 5.34 13.78
N LEU A 208 10.71 6.64 13.79
CA LEU A 208 10.93 7.53 12.65
C LEU A 208 12.42 7.68 12.31
N ARG A 209 13.31 7.68 13.31
CA ARG A 209 14.76 7.70 13.10
C ARG A 209 15.25 6.44 12.40
N THR A 210 14.65 5.29 12.66
CA THR A 210 14.96 4.02 11.99
C THR A 210 14.36 3.94 10.59
N LEU A 211 13.19 4.55 10.36
CA LEU A 211 12.49 4.49 9.06
C LEU A 211 12.98 5.53 8.05
N LEU A 212 13.44 6.69 8.54
CA LEU A 212 13.89 7.81 7.71
C LEU A 212 15.40 7.98 7.80
N SER A 213 16.04 8.19 6.65
CA SER A 213 17.47 8.49 6.60
C SER A 213 17.76 9.85 7.26
N PRO A 214 18.97 10.11 7.78
CA PRO A 214 19.33 11.41 8.33
C PRO A 214 19.03 12.59 7.38
N ALA A 215 19.27 12.38 6.08
CA ALA A 215 19.00 13.37 5.03
C ALA A 215 17.51 13.66 4.81
N GLU A 216 16.65 12.64 4.93
CA GLU A 216 15.18 12.79 4.86
C GLU A 216 14.63 13.48 6.12
N ARG A 217 15.20 13.18 7.29
CA ARG A 217 14.81 13.83 8.55
C ARG A 217 15.15 15.32 8.58
N ALA A 218 16.30 15.70 8.01
CA ALA A 218 16.69 17.10 7.90
C ALA A 218 15.79 17.89 6.95
N LYS A 219 15.28 17.26 5.89
CA LYS A 219 14.46 17.90 4.85
C LYS A 219 13.27 16.99 4.48
N PRO A 220 12.16 16.99 5.24
CA PRO A 220 11.05 16.04 5.05
C PRO A 220 10.34 16.18 3.70
N LEU A 221 10.39 17.38 3.09
CA LEU A 221 9.86 17.61 1.74
C LEU A 221 10.57 16.78 0.66
N ARG A 222 11.79 16.27 0.94
CA ARG A 222 12.49 15.36 0.02
C ARG A 222 11.74 14.04 -0.19
N LEU A 223 10.86 13.63 0.73
CA LEU A 223 10.04 12.43 0.55
C LEU A 223 9.13 12.55 -0.69
N TYR A 224 8.66 13.74 -1.01
CA TYR A 224 7.88 14.02 -2.22
C TYR A 224 8.73 13.98 -3.49
N LEU A 225 10.04 14.21 -3.37
CA LEU A 225 11.02 14.18 -4.46
C LEU A 225 11.61 12.79 -4.70
N THR A 226 11.02 11.74 -4.12
CA THR A 226 11.41 10.36 -4.42
C THR A 226 11.03 10.07 -5.87
N PRO A 227 12.00 9.72 -6.74
CA PRO A 227 11.76 9.63 -8.19
C PRO A 227 10.64 8.64 -8.49
N GLY A 228 9.63 9.09 -9.24
CA GLY A 228 8.52 8.24 -9.68
C GLY A 228 7.46 7.88 -8.63
N VAL A 229 7.68 8.08 -7.32
CA VAL A 229 6.68 7.74 -6.28
C VAL A 229 5.44 8.61 -6.43
N ALA A 230 5.61 9.93 -6.51
CA ALA A 230 4.49 10.85 -6.65
C ALA A 230 3.66 10.55 -7.90
N PHE A 231 4.34 10.31 -9.03
CA PHE A 231 3.68 9.94 -10.28
C PHE A 231 2.93 8.61 -10.18
N GLY A 232 3.55 7.59 -9.56
CA GLY A 232 2.91 6.29 -9.36
C GLY A 232 1.67 6.37 -8.48
N VAL A 233 1.76 7.06 -7.34
CA VAL A 233 0.65 7.28 -6.41
C VAL A 233 -0.48 8.09 -7.06
N LEU A 234 -0.14 9.11 -7.87
CA LEU A 234 -1.13 9.87 -8.63
C LEU A 234 -1.86 8.98 -9.65
N CYS A 235 -1.14 8.21 -10.46
CA CYS A 235 -1.74 7.28 -11.41
C CYS A 235 -2.67 6.28 -10.69
N GLU A 236 -2.30 5.77 -9.53
CA GLU A 236 -3.11 4.87 -8.70
C GLU A 236 -4.41 5.55 -8.26
N SER A 237 -4.31 6.79 -7.80
CA SER A 237 -5.46 7.58 -7.33
C SER A 237 -6.46 7.92 -8.45
N LEU A 238 -5.99 7.99 -9.71
CA LEU A 238 -6.83 8.29 -10.86
C LEU A 238 -7.63 7.08 -11.35
N ILE A 239 -7.23 5.85 -11.00
CA ILE A 239 -7.93 4.63 -11.41
C ILE A 239 -9.36 4.60 -10.84
N ALA A 240 -9.56 4.89 -9.56
CA ALA A 240 -10.88 4.76 -8.93
C ALA A 240 -11.93 5.74 -9.51
N PRO A 241 -11.64 7.05 -9.69
CA PRO A 241 -12.56 7.96 -10.38
C PRO A 241 -12.80 7.58 -11.86
N ALA A 242 -11.80 7.06 -12.57
CA ALA A 242 -11.96 6.58 -13.94
C ALA A 242 -12.92 5.38 -14.02
N LEU A 243 -12.84 4.46 -13.05
CA LEU A 243 -13.78 3.34 -12.95
C LEU A 243 -15.17 3.78 -12.50
N PHE A 244 -15.27 4.84 -11.69
CA PHE A 244 -16.55 5.45 -11.35
C PHE A 244 -17.25 6.01 -12.60
N LEU A 245 -16.50 6.65 -13.51
CA LEU A 245 -17.02 7.07 -14.82
C LEU A 245 -17.52 5.88 -15.64
N LEU A 246 -16.71 4.82 -15.72
CA LEU A 246 -17.10 3.61 -16.42
C LEU A 246 -18.39 3.01 -15.83
N ARG A 247 -18.50 2.95 -14.50
CA ARG A 247 -19.73 2.50 -13.82
C ARG A 247 -20.92 3.40 -14.14
N ALA A 248 -20.75 4.72 -14.07
CA ALA A 248 -21.81 5.67 -14.41
C ALA A 248 -22.29 5.48 -15.86
N ALA A 249 -21.37 5.29 -16.80
CA ALA A 249 -21.68 5.00 -18.20
C ALA A 249 -22.42 3.67 -18.35
N THR A 250 -21.99 2.59 -17.67
CA THR A 250 -22.69 1.29 -17.72
C THR A 250 -24.09 1.34 -17.12
N ARG A 251 -24.35 2.22 -16.15
CA ARG A 251 -25.69 2.43 -15.58
C ARG A 251 -26.64 3.14 -16.53
N ALA A 252 -26.12 3.89 -17.50
CA ALA A 252 -26.92 4.56 -18.51
C ALA A 252 -27.40 3.60 -19.62
N LEU A 253 -26.84 2.38 -19.70
CA LEU A 253 -27.26 1.39 -20.69
C LEU A 253 -28.59 0.74 -20.29
N PRO A 254 -29.58 0.65 -21.21
CA PRO A 254 -30.84 -0.05 -20.95
C PRO A 254 -30.61 -1.55 -20.74
N GLY A 255 -31.26 -2.16 -19.74
CA GLY A 255 -31.23 -3.61 -19.53
C GLY A 255 -30.81 -4.13 -18.14
N GLY A 256 -30.66 -3.25 -17.13
CA GLY A 256 -30.52 -3.71 -15.73
C GLY A 256 -29.15 -4.31 -15.35
N PHE A 257 -28.11 -4.10 -16.16
CA PHE A 257 -26.75 -4.62 -15.95
C PHE A 257 -25.95 -3.93 -14.81
N HIS A 258 -26.59 -3.52 -13.72
CA HIS A 258 -25.94 -2.75 -12.65
C HIS A 258 -24.85 -3.54 -11.92
N LEU A 259 -25.10 -4.81 -11.60
CA LEU A 259 -24.10 -5.72 -11.03
C LEU A 259 -23.04 -6.13 -12.07
N ALA A 260 -23.47 -6.29 -13.33
CA ALA A 260 -22.60 -6.65 -14.44
C ALA A 260 -21.61 -5.54 -14.82
N GLY A 261 -21.86 -4.27 -14.51
CA GLY A 261 -20.87 -3.19 -14.64
C GLY A 261 -19.94 -3.07 -13.42
N ALA A 262 -20.44 -3.41 -12.23
CA ALA A 262 -19.68 -3.27 -10.99
C ALA A 262 -18.51 -4.26 -10.90
N ILE A 263 -18.73 -5.54 -11.19
CA ILE A 263 -17.68 -6.57 -11.08
C ILE A 263 -16.53 -6.31 -12.08
N PRO A 264 -16.77 -6.12 -13.40
CA PRO A 264 -15.70 -5.87 -14.36
C PRO A 264 -14.92 -4.60 -14.06
N SER A 265 -15.59 -3.55 -13.58
CA SER A 265 -14.87 -2.33 -13.18
C SER A 265 -13.95 -2.54 -11.98
N VAL A 266 -14.34 -3.35 -10.98
CA VAL A 266 -13.44 -3.72 -9.87
C VAL A 266 -12.26 -4.54 -10.41
N LEU A 267 -12.52 -5.54 -11.25
CA LEU A 267 -11.47 -6.38 -11.85
C LEU A 267 -10.50 -5.56 -12.70
N LEU A 268 -11.02 -4.63 -13.50
CA LEU A 268 -10.21 -3.70 -14.30
C LEU A 268 -9.36 -2.79 -13.41
N GLY A 269 -9.91 -2.31 -12.30
CA GLY A 269 -9.14 -1.54 -11.32
C GLY A 269 -8.01 -2.31 -10.69
N VAL A 270 -8.25 -3.57 -10.32
CA VAL A 270 -7.19 -4.45 -9.81
C VAL A 270 -6.15 -4.72 -10.88
N LEU A 271 -6.56 -4.99 -12.12
CA LEU A 271 -5.66 -5.24 -13.25
C LEU A 271 -4.74 -4.05 -13.53
N LEU A 272 -5.28 -2.83 -13.54
CA LEU A 272 -4.52 -1.60 -13.77
C LEU A 272 -3.69 -1.18 -12.55
N GLY A 273 -4.22 -1.40 -11.34
CA GLY A 273 -3.57 -0.97 -10.09
C GLY A 273 -2.45 -1.89 -9.62
N THR A 274 -2.50 -3.19 -9.93
CA THR A 274 -1.47 -4.15 -9.47
C THR A 274 -0.05 -3.83 -9.94
N PRO A 275 0.25 -3.63 -11.25
CA PRO A 275 1.60 -3.31 -11.69
C PRO A 275 2.12 -2.02 -11.05
N LEU A 276 1.23 -1.04 -10.89
CA LEU A 276 1.54 0.25 -10.31
C LEU A 276 1.89 0.12 -8.82
N ALA A 277 1.10 -0.66 -8.08
CA ALA A 277 1.31 -0.89 -6.65
C ALA A 277 2.60 -1.67 -6.38
N VAL A 278 2.99 -2.58 -7.27
CA VAL A 278 4.31 -3.25 -7.20
C VAL A 278 5.44 -2.24 -7.35
N ALA A 279 5.35 -1.37 -8.37
CA ALA A 279 6.37 -0.35 -8.62
C ALA A 279 6.43 0.69 -7.49
N VAL A 280 5.29 1.19 -7.01
CA VAL A 280 5.21 2.14 -5.90
C VAL A 280 5.84 1.55 -4.64
N VAL A 281 5.53 0.29 -4.27
CA VAL A 281 6.18 -0.35 -3.12
C VAL A 281 7.70 -0.34 -3.29
N ARG A 282 8.22 -0.74 -4.44
CA ARG A 282 9.67 -0.77 -4.68
C ARG A 282 10.32 0.60 -4.65
N LEU A 283 9.71 1.60 -5.28
CA LEU A 283 10.19 2.99 -5.25
C LEU A 283 10.20 3.57 -3.84
N THR A 284 9.17 3.30 -3.03
CA THR A 284 9.10 3.81 -1.65
C THR A 284 10.15 3.20 -0.70
N LEU A 285 10.65 2.01 -1.04
CA LEU A 285 11.70 1.34 -0.28
C LEU A 285 13.09 1.86 -0.62
N GLN A 286 13.25 2.56 -1.75
CA GLN A 286 14.52 3.18 -2.08
C GLN A 286 14.85 4.24 -1.04
N ARG A 287 15.95 3.97 -0.33
CA ARG A 287 16.63 4.98 0.47
C ARG A 287 17.59 5.65 -0.48
N ARG A 288 17.28 6.89 -0.86
CA ARG A 288 18.19 7.68 -1.67
C ARG A 288 19.53 7.75 -0.94
N ALA A 289 20.58 7.20 -1.53
CA ALA A 289 21.94 7.29 -1.03
C ALA A 289 22.42 8.75 -1.25
N GLY A 290 21.90 9.66 -0.44
CA GLY A 290 21.95 11.09 -0.71
C GLY A 290 23.02 11.80 0.10
N ALA A 291 24.14 12.08 -0.57
CA ALA A 291 24.88 13.34 -0.47
C ALA A 291 25.80 13.57 0.75
N GLY A 292 26.35 12.51 1.35
CA GLY A 292 27.50 12.60 2.26
C GLY A 292 28.80 11.98 1.71
N ALA A 293 28.71 11.20 0.63
CA ALA A 293 29.89 10.52 0.06
C ALA A 293 30.81 11.47 -0.72
N GLU A 294 30.27 12.54 -1.30
CA GLU A 294 31.07 13.51 -2.10
C GLU A 294 31.83 14.53 -1.23
N SER A 295 31.53 14.64 0.07
CA SER A 295 32.26 15.51 1.00
C SER A 295 33.28 14.77 1.87
N GLY A 296 33.51 13.48 1.63
CA GLY A 296 34.32 12.61 2.50
C GLY A 296 35.47 11.87 1.83
N GLU A 297 35.79 12.13 0.56
CA GLU A 297 37.01 11.55 -0.04
C GLU A 297 38.30 12.12 0.57
N GLY A 298 38.25 13.30 1.21
CA GLY A 298 39.39 13.87 1.95
C GLY A 298 39.57 13.36 3.39
N GLU A 299 38.59 12.65 3.96
CA GLU A 299 38.63 12.16 5.36
C GLU A 299 38.65 10.62 5.44
N ARG A 300 38.57 9.94 4.30
CA ARG A 300 38.55 8.47 4.21
C ARG A 300 39.92 7.80 4.30
N GLU A 301 41.02 8.53 4.07
CA GLU A 301 42.38 7.99 4.26
C GLU A 301 42.83 7.98 5.74
N GLY A 302 42.13 8.66 6.65
CA GLY A 302 42.46 8.67 8.09
C GLY A 302 41.78 7.57 8.92
N LEU A 303 40.77 6.87 8.38
CA LEU A 303 39.86 6.00 9.14
C LEU A 303 39.84 4.53 8.67
N LEU A 304 40.83 4.11 7.88
CA LEU A 304 41.03 2.70 7.51
C LEU A 304 41.50 1.82 8.70
N GLY A 305 41.65 2.38 9.90
CA GLY A 305 41.90 1.64 11.15
C GLY A 305 40.66 1.27 11.97
N GLU A 306 39.46 1.76 11.64
CA GLU A 306 38.28 1.64 12.53
C GLU A 306 36.98 1.25 11.81
N SER A 307 37.08 0.65 10.63
CA SER A 307 35.94 0.32 9.76
C SER A 307 35.41 -1.12 9.91
N ALA A 308 35.31 -1.62 11.15
CA ALA A 308 34.55 -2.83 11.49
C ALA A 308 33.47 -2.62 12.56
N GLY A 309 33.31 -1.41 13.11
CA GLY A 309 32.41 -1.13 14.25
C GLY A 309 31.35 -0.04 14.03
N GLY A 310 31.17 0.43 12.78
CA GLY A 310 30.33 1.59 12.45
C GLY A 310 28.85 1.31 12.23
N GLU A 311 28.23 0.36 12.94
CA GLU A 311 26.77 0.28 13.08
C GLU A 311 26.31 1.41 14.02
N GLY A 312 26.38 2.64 13.53
CA GLY A 312 25.91 3.84 14.24
C GLY A 312 24.42 3.75 14.58
N GLU A 313 24.14 3.30 15.80
CA GLU A 313 23.00 3.71 16.61
C GLU A 313 21.60 3.53 16.00
N ALA A 314 21.20 2.29 15.70
CA ALA A 314 19.85 1.87 16.07
C ALA A 314 19.81 1.59 17.60
N GLN A 315 20.29 2.55 18.41
CA GLN A 315 20.52 2.43 19.85
C GLN A 315 19.28 1.85 20.56
N GLY A 316 19.39 0.58 20.95
CA GLY A 316 18.41 -0.10 21.80
C GLY A 316 17.18 -0.70 21.09
N LEU A 317 17.11 -0.73 19.76
CA LEU A 317 16.02 -1.44 19.07
C LEU A 317 16.36 -2.92 18.86
N GLN A 318 15.54 -3.78 19.45
CA GLN A 318 15.65 -5.22 19.27
C GLN A 318 15.33 -5.60 17.81
N ARG A 319 16.31 -6.18 17.12
CA ARG A 319 16.14 -6.81 15.81
C ARG A 319 15.45 -8.17 16.02
N TYR A 320 14.57 -8.55 15.10
CA TYR A 320 14.07 -9.93 15.10
C TYR A 320 15.23 -10.88 14.83
N THR A 321 15.50 -11.80 15.75
CA THR A 321 16.49 -12.87 15.55
C THR A 321 15.83 -13.99 14.74
N PRO A 322 16.34 -14.32 13.55
CA PRO A 322 15.80 -15.44 12.79
C PRO A 322 16.03 -16.73 13.56
N LEU A 323 14.95 -17.43 13.89
CA LEU A 323 15.03 -18.80 14.38
C LEU A 323 15.53 -19.69 13.23
N GLY A 324 16.74 -20.23 13.34
CA GLY A 324 17.26 -21.24 12.40
C GLY A 324 18.03 -20.71 11.18
N GLY A 325 18.59 -19.50 11.21
CA GLY A 325 19.51 -19.04 10.15
C GLY A 325 18.85 -18.53 8.87
N GLU A 326 17.51 -18.39 8.83
CA GLU A 326 16.79 -17.85 7.68
C GLU A 326 17.19 -16.38 7.39
N SER A 327 17.49 -16.05 6.13
CA SER A 327 17.97 -14.72 5.69
C SER A 327 16.86 -13.66 5.72
N VAL A 328 17.05 -12.56 6.42
CA VAL A 328 16.11 -11.41 6.43
C VAL A 328 15.76 -11.00 4.99
N LEU A 329 14.49 -10.62 4.76
CA LEU A 329 13.95 -10.13 3.47
C LEU A 329 15.01 -9.43 2.62
N GLU A 330 15.25 -9.96 1.42
CA GLU A 330 16.19 -9.35 0.48
C GLU A 330 15.50 -8.17 -0.21
N VAL A 331 15.65 -6.99 0.38
CA VAL A 331 15.21 -5.73 -0.21
C VAL A 331 16.35 -5.18 -1.05
N ARG A 332 16.07 -4.90 -2.33
CA ARG A 332 17.01 -4.25 -3.25
C ARG A 332 17.40 -2.86 -2.72
N GLY A 333 18.53 -2.76 -2.04
CA GLY A 333 19.07 -1.51 -1.49
C GLY A 333 19.60 -1.56 -0.05
N ASP A 334 19.45 -2.66 0.69
CA ASP A 334 20.21 -2.81 1.94
C ASP A 334 21.65 -3.23 1.60
N ALA A 335 22.62 -2.52 2.19
CA ALA A 335 24.07 -2.69 1.97
C ALA A 335 24.59 -4.14 2.18
N ALA A 336 23.77 -5.03 2.76
CA ALA A 336 24.07 -6.45 2.87
C ALA A 336 24.13 -7.17 1.50
N VAL A 337 23.38 -6.71 0.49
CA VAL A 337 23.48 -7.26 -0.89
C VAL A 337 24.79 -6.84 -1.56
N THR A 338 25.35 -5.70 -1.17
CA THR A 338 26.62 -5.17 -1.71
C THR A 338 27.82 -6.04 -1.32
N VAL A 339 27.76 -6.79 -0.21
CA VAL A 339 28.90 -7.59 0.28
C VAL A 339 28.98 -8.97 -0.37
N LEU A 340 27.86 -9.53 -0.86
CA LEU A 340 27.84 -10.90 -1.39
C LEU A 340 27.96 -11.00 -2.91
N THR A 341 27.76 -9.92 -3.67
CA THR A 341 27.75 -9.98 -5.14
C THR A 341 28.95 -9.34 -5.83
N GLY A 342 29.81 -8.57 -5.16
CA GLY A 342 31.06 -8.03 -5.74
C GLY A 342 30.91 -7.06 -6.91
N GLU A 343 29.74 -7.02 -7.57
CA GLU A 343 29.38 -6.13 -8.66
C GLU A 343 28.31 -5.16 -8.19
N ASN A 344 28.69 -3.88 -8.13
CA ASN A 344 27.85 -2.68 -8.22
C ASN A 344 26.44 -2.80 -7.62
N GLY A 345 26.29 -2.30 -6.39
CA GLY A 345 25.00 -2.11 -5.73
C GLY A 345 23.93 -1.63 -6.71
N GLY A 346 22.90 -2.46 -6.89
CA GLY A 346 21.97 -2.34 -8.01
C GLY A 346 21.46 -0.92 -8.20
N GLU A 347 21.65 -0.38 -9.41
CA GLU A 347 21.31 1.00 -9.77
C GLU A 347 19.95 1.42 -9.22
N GLU A 348 19.91 2.58 -8.56
CA GLU A 348 18.68 3.22 -8.11
C GLU A 348 17.67 3.37 -9.26
N TYR A 349 16.37 3.42 -8.93
CA TYR A 349 15.34 3.60 -9.94
C TYR A 349 15.27 5.09 -10.23
N THR A 350 15.45 5.46 -11.48
CA THR A 350 15.39 6.86 -11.91
C THR A 350 13.95 7.38 -12.01
N GLY A 351 12.97 6.47 -12.02
CA GLY A 351 11.55 6.78 -12.00
C GLY A 351 10.66 5.54 -12.14
N LEU A 352 9.35 5.76 -12.28
CA LEU A 352 8.35 4.68 -12.35
C LEU A 352 8.56 3.76 -13.54
N VAL A 353 8.79 4.34 -14.73
CA VAL A 353 8.96 3.56 -15.96
C VAL A 353 10.25 2.75 -15.93
N ASP A 354 11.33 3.33 -15.39
CA ASP A 354 12.60 2.62 -15.19
C ASP A 354 12.44 1.46 -14.21
N CYS A 355 11.76 1.69 -13.08
CA CYS A 355 11.41 0.64 -12.13
C CYS A 355 10.66 -0.52 -12.80
N LEU A 356 9.59 -0.23 -13.54
CA LEU A 356 8.80 -1.26 -14.23
C LEU A 356 9.64 -2.02 -15.27
N ARG A 357 10.46 -1.32 -16.05
CA ARG A 357 11.36 -1.96 -17.04
C ARG A 357 12.36 -2.89 -16.36
N LYS A 358 13.01 -2.44 -15.29
CA LYS A 358 13.96 -3.25 -14.50
C LYS A 358 13.28 -4.48 -13.90
N VAL A 359 12.11 -4.32 -13.26
CA VAL A 359 11.31 -5.45 -12.72
C VAL A 359 10.98 -6.49 -13.80
N VAL A 360 10.49 -6.04 -14.96
CA VAL A 360 10.12 -6.94 -16.06
C VAL A 360 11.35 -7.64 -16.65
N ARG A 361 12.47 -6.93 -16.79
CA ARG A 361 13.73 -7.48 -17.31
C ARG A 361 14.32 -8.55 -16.37
N GLU A 362 14.32 -8.27 -15.08
CA GLU A 362 15.05 -9.07 -14.08
C GLU A 362 14.20 -10.21 -13.50
N GLU A 363 12.90 -9.97 -13.28
CA GLU A 363 12.01 -10.95 -12.62
C GLU A 363 10.87 -11.44 -13.54
N GLY A 364 10.49 -10.64 -14.54
CA GLY A 364 9.47 -10.98 -15.53
C GLY A 364 8.10 -10.35 -15.32
N TRP A 365 7.25 -10.49 -16.34
CA TRP A 365 5.89 -9.96 -16.35
C TRP A 365 4.99 -10.50 -15.23
N GLY A 366 5.18 -11.76 -14.84
CA GLY A 366 4.39 -12.39 -13.77
C GLY A 366 4.53 -11.67 -12.42
N VAL A 367 5.64 -10.98 -12.19
CA VAL A 367 5.89 -10.21 -10.95
C VAL A 367 4.94 -9.01 -10.82
N LEU A 368 4.60 -8.38 -11.95
CA LEU A 368 3.68 -7.24 -11.96
C LEU A 368 2.25 -7.63 -11.59
N ALA A 369 1.88 -8.90 -11.76
CA ALA A 369 0.58 -9.44 -11.38
C ALA A 369 0.60 -10.12 -9.99
N ARG A 370 1.68 -9.99 -9.21
CA ARG A 370 1.83 -10.69 -7.93
C ARG A 370 0.71 -10.34 -6.94
N ALA A 371 0.04 -11.41 -6.50
CA ALA A 371 -0.99 -11.37 -5.47
C ALA A 371 -2.09 -10.33 -5.74
N TRP A 372 -2.49 -10.18 -7.01
CA TRP A 372 -3.60 -9.31 -7.43
C TRP A 372 -4.90 -9.63 -6.69
N TRP A 373 -5.16 -10.91 -6.40
CA TRP A 373 -6.34 -11.38 -5.67
C TRP A 373 -6.40 -10.84 -4.23
N VAL A 374 -5.27 -10.52 -3.59
CA VAL A 374 -5.25 -9.90 -2.25
C VAL A 374 -5.80 -8.48 -2.31
N GLN A 375 -5.55 -7.76 -3.41
CA GLN A 375 -6.17 -6.45 -3.63
C GLN A 375 -7.66 -6.56 -3.87
N LEU A 376 -8.08 -7.59 -4.62
CA LEU A 376 -9.51 -7.87 -4.83
C LEU A 376 -10.20 -8.17 -3.48
N PHE A 377 -9.58 -8.99 -2.64
CA PHE A 377 -10.06 -9.25 -1.28
C PHE A 377 -10.13 -7.97 -0.44
N GLY A 378 -9.06 -7.18 -0.41
CA GLY A 378 -9.01 -5.91 0.32
C GLY A 378 -10.09 -4.93 -0.13
N ALA A 379 -10.32 -4.83 -1.45
CA ALA A 379 -11.43 -4.06 -1.99
C ALA A 379 -12.77 -4.61 -1.51
N GLY A 380 -13.00 -5.93 -1.62
CA GLY A 380 -14.22 -6.57 -1.15
C GLY A 380 -14.55 -6.27 0.32
N VAL A 381 -13.56 -6.37 1.21
CA VAL A 381 -13.72 -6.04 2.63
C VAL A 381 -14.01 -4.54 2.82
N ALA A 382 -13.26 -3.67 2.16
CA ALA A 382 -13.43 -2.21 2.28
C ALA A 382 -14.81 -1.72 1.82
N TRP A 383 -15.43 -2.38 0.85
CA TRP A 383 -16.80 -2.07 0.42
C TRP A 383 -17.88 -2.81 1.22
N GLY A 384 -17.60 -4.05 1.65
CA GLY A 384 -18.56 -4.91 2.33
C GLY A 384 -18.79 -4.53 3.79
N VAL A 385 -17.74 -4.19 4.54
CA VAL A 385 -17.86 -3.86 5.98
C VAL A 385 -18.74 -2.62 6.21
N PRO A 386 -18.56 -1.48 5.51
CA PRO A 386 -19.45 -0.33 5.68
C PRO A 386 -20.93 -0.66 5.39
N MET A 387 -21.19 -1.51 4.39
CA MET A 387 -22.55 -1.95 4.06
C MET A 387 -23.18 -2.75 5.21
N LEU A 388 -22.42 -3.65 5.84
CA LEU A 388 -22.93 -4.42 6.98
C LEU A 388 -23.16 -3.56 8.22
N VAL A 389 -22.27 -2.61 8.50
CA VAL A 389 -22.33 -1.73 9.68
C VAL A 389 -23.42 -0.64 9.53
N THR A 390 -23.85 -0.32 8.31
CA THR A 390 -24.92 0.68 8.08
C THR A 390 -26.30 0.08 7.92
N VAL A 391 -26.41 -1.21 7.59
CA VAL A 391 -27.68 -1.92 7.41
C VAL A 391 -28.17 -2.59 8.69
N GLY A 392 -27.27 -2.95 9.60
CA GLY A 392 -27.59 -3.45 10.94
C GLY A 392 -27.71 -2.32 11.95
#